data_AF-A0A813ZCD4-F1
#
_entry.id   AF-A0A813ZCD4-F1
#
_cell.length_a   1.000
_cell.length_b   1.000
_cell.length_c   1.000
_cell.angle_alpha   90.00
_cell.angle_beta   90.00
_cell.angle_gamma   90.00
#
_symmetry.space_group_name_H-M   'P 1'
#
loop_
_entity.id
_entity.type
_entity.pdbx_description
1 polymer ?
#
loop_
_entity_poly.entity_id
_entity_poly.type
_entity_poly.pdbx_seq_one_letter_code
_entity_poly.pdbx_strand_id
1 'polypeptide(L)'
;MIHPLLNLYCRSLSLNKSWLELQYHDLNEKFIKMPHELENDMKQPRSPLNEKILDRVHGSMIGMTIGDALGAHVQFRPHQYLVEKPVTDFQAGGTWGLKKRQVL
;
A
#
# COMPACT_ATOMS: atom_id res chain seq x y z
N MET A 1 7.13 30.11 34.81
CA MET A 1 8.32 29.23 34.72
C MET A 1 7.93 28.04 33.86
N ILE A 2 8.78 27.69 32.91
CA ILE A 2 8.46 27.10 31.61
C ILE A 2 8.03 25.62 31.73
N HIS A 3 6.90 25.28 31.09
CA HIS A 3 6.48 23.91 30.78
C HIS A 3 7.42 23.31 29.74
N PRO A 4 7.93 22.07 29.94
CA PRO A 4 8.38 21.26 28.82
C PRO A 4 7.59 19.96 28.72
N LEU A 5 6.93 19.82 27.57
CA LEU A 5 6.98 18.64 26.71
C LEU A 5 6.37 17.35 27.29
N LEU A 6 5.11 17.04 26.99
CA LEU A 6 4.75 16.20 25.82
C LEU A 6 5.66 14.98 25.68
N ASN A 7 5.68 14.13 26.70
CA ASN A 7 6.05 12.74 26.54
C ASN A 7 4.76 11.92 26.66
N LEU A 8 3.92 12.04 25.62
CA LEU A 8 2.85 11.09 25.38
C LEU A 8 3.55 9.76 25.12
N TYR A 9 3.68 9.00 26.19
CA TYR A 9 3.94 7.57 26.22
C TYR A 9 2.94 6.94 25.25
N CYS A 10 3.34 6.80 23.98
CA CYS A 10 2.72 5.89 23.07
C CYS A 10 3.07 4.52 23.64
N ARG A 11 2.26 4.05 24.59
CA ARG A 11 2.24 2.65 25.00
C ARG A 11 2.01 1.87 23.72
N SER A 12 3.10 1.42 23.15
CA SER A 12 3.17 0.32 22.21
C SER A 12 2.25 -0.77 22.77
N LEU A 13 1.05 -0.85 22.23
CA LEU A 13 0.27 -2.07 22.25
C LEU A 13 1.17 -3.07 21.56
N SER A 14 1.95 -3.82 22.34
CA SER A 14 2.70 -4.96 21.85
C SER A 14 1.67 -5.92 21.31
N LEU A 15 1.44 -5.85 19.99
CA LEU A 15 0.70 -6.87 19.28
C LEU A 15 1.56 -8.12 19.36
N ASN A 16 1.33 -8.90 20.40
CA ASN A 16 1.90 -10.22 20.61
C ASN A 16 1.29 -11.15 19.55
N LYS A 17 1.82 -11.04 18.33
CA LYS A 17 1.40 -11.77 17.15
C LYS A 17 2.59 -12.61 16.72
N SER A 18 2.64 -13.86 17.20
CA SER A 18 3.66 -14.84 16.81
C SER A 18 3.72 -15.09 15.30
N TRP A 19 2.61 -14.82 14.59
CA TRP A 19 2.52 -14.98 13.14
C TRP A 19 3.19 -13.84 12.34
N LEU A 20 3.66 -12.79 13.01
CA LEU A 20 4.31 -11.63 12.40
C LEU A 20 5.84 -11.68 12.45
N GLU A 21 6.43 -12.79 12.92
CA GLU A 21 7.83 -13.08 12.61
C GLU A 21 7.95 -13.13 11.08
N LEU A 22 8.58 -12.11 10.50
CA LEU A 22 8.77 -11.95 9.07
C LEU A 22 9.45 -13.19 8.48
N GLN A 23 8.64 -14.15 8.04
CA GLN A 23 9.11 -15.34 7.35
C GLN A 23 9.55 -14.89 5.96
N TYR A 24 10.86 -14.70 5.81
CA TYR A 24 11.48 -14.56 4.50
C TYR A 24 11.59 -15.95 3.89
N HIS A 25 10.82 -16.19 2.84
CA HIS A 25 10.97 -17.38 2.01
C HIS A 25 12.07 -17.12 0.98
N ASP A 26 13.15 -17.92 1.03
CA ASP A 26 14.11 -17.98 -0.07
C ASP A 26 13.42 -18.51 -1.34
N LEU A 27 13.91 -18.14 -2.52
CA LEU A 27 13.39 -18.52 -3.84
C LEU A 27 13.34 -20.05 -4.06
N ASN A 28 14.03 -20.81 -3.20
CA ASN A 28 14.06 -22.26 -3.22
C ASN A 28 13.13 -22.93 -2.19
N GLU A 29 12.32 -22.15 -1.45
CA GLU A 29 11.29 -22.57 -0.47
C GLU A 29 11.72 -23.56 0.63
N LYS A 30 13.02 -23.85 0.76
CA LYS A 30 13.49 -24.99 1.57
C LYS A 30 13.87 -24.68 3.01
N PHE A 31 14.10 -23.42 3.38
CA PHE A 31 14.55 -23.07 4.73
C PHE A 31 14.00 -21.72 5.21
N ILE A 32 13.42 -21.71 6.41
CA ILE A 32 13.06 -20.49 7.14
C ILE A 32 14.31 -20.07 7.94
N LYS A 33 14.82 -18.86 7.67
CA LYS A 33 15.96 -18.30 8.41
C LYS A 33 15.51 -17.74 9.76
N MET A 34 16.31 -17.97 10.80
CA MET A 34 16.09 -17.41 12.13
C MET A 34 16.48 -15.92 12.17
N PRO A 35 15.94 -15.11 13.10
CA PRO A 35 16.17 -13.67 13.15
C PRO A 35 17.66 -13.25 13.16
N HIS A 36 18.53 -13.98 13.86
CA HIS A 36 19.97 -13.69 13.91
C HIS A 36 20.71 -13.98 12.60
N GLU A 37 20.17 -14.86 11.75
CA GLU A 37 20.71 -15.17 10.43
C GLU A 37 20.32 -14.05 9.44
N LEU A 38 19.09 -13.54 9.57
CA LEU A 38 18.62 -12.38 8.79
C LEU A 38 19.43 -11.12 9.11
N GLU A 39 19.80 -10.89 10.37
CA GLU A 39 20.64 -9.75 10.75
C GLU A 39 21.99 -9.73 10.01
N ASN A 40 22.55 -10.90 9.71
CA ASN A 40 23.82 -10.99 8.97
C ASN A 40 23.63 -10.74 7.47
N ASP A 41 22.52 -11.19 6.89
CA ASP A 41 22.17 -10.89 5.50
C ASP A 41 21.85 -9.39 5.31
N MET A 42 21.22 -8.77 6.30
CA MET A 42 20.88 -7.34 6.30
C MET A 42 22.11 -6.42 6.41
N LYS A 43 23.24 -6.93 6.90
CA LYS A 43 24.52 -6.19 6.96
C LYS A 43 25.21 -6.13 5.60
N GLN A 44 24.86 -7.00 4.65
CA GLN A 44 25.42 -6.94 3.31
C GLN A 44 24.76 -5.82 2.49
N PRO A 45 25.53 -5.07 1.69
CA PRO A 45 24.94 -4.13 0.76
C PRO A 45 24.02 -4.91 -0.19
N ARG A 46 22.76 -4.47 -0.26
CA ARG A 46 21.78 -5.10 -1.15
C ARG A 46 22.32 -5.11 -2.57
N SER A 47 22.00 -6.16 -3.31
CA SER A 47 22.22 -6.17 -4.75
C SER A 47 21.63 -4.91 -5.38
N PRO A 48 22.24 -4.38 -6.44
CA PRO A 48 21.74 -3.19 -7.10
C PRO A 48 20.29 -3.39 -7.49
N LEU A 49 19.46 -2.44 -7.08
CA LEU A 49 18.03 -2.47 -7.30
C LEU A 49 17.73 -2.57 -8.80
N ASN A 50 16.88 -3.52 -9.19
CA ASN A 50 16.40 -3.57 -10.55
C ASN A 50 15.36 -2.46 -10.76
N GLU A 51 15.78 -1.34 -11.33
CA GLU A 51 14.94 -0.17 -11.59
C GLU A 51 13.66 -0.50 -12.36
N LYS A 52 13.71 -1.49 -13.27
CA LYS A 52 12.51 -1.94 -14.01
C LYS A 52 11.49 -2.63 -13.12
N ILE A 53 11.94 -3.37 -12.11
CA ILE A 53 11.03 -4.00 -11.15
C ILE A 53 10.44 -2.93 -10.22
N LEU A 54 11.26 -1.99 -9.76
CA LEU A 54 10.79 -0.87 -8.94
C LEU A 54 9.73 -0.04 -9.67
N ASP A 55 9.98 0.29 -10.94
CA ASP A 55 9.05 1.05 -11.77
C ASP A 55 7.71 0.34 -11.94
N ARG A 56 7.73 -0.99 -12.13
CA ARG A 56 6.49 -1.80 -12.17
C ARG A 56 5.74 -1.76 -10.85
N VAL A 57 6.44 -1.88 -9.73
CA VAL A 57 5.82 -1.83 -8.39
C VAL A 57 5.18 -0.46 -8.15
N HIS A 58 5.89 0.63 -8.48
CA HIS A 58 5.33 1.99 -8.41
C HIS A 58 4.11 2.16 -9.33
N GLY A 59 4.23 1.73 -10.59
CA GLY A 59 3.16 1.79 -11.57
C GLY A 59 1.91 1.02 -11.13
N SER A 60 2.07 -0.14 -10.50
CA SER A 60 0.94 -0.92 -9.94
C SER A 60 0.23 -0.18 -8.81
N MET A 61 0.97 0.41 -7.87
CA MET A 61 0.37 1.16 -6.75
C MET A 61 -0.36 2.42 -7.24
N ILE A 62 0.26 3.16 -8.15
CA ILE A 62 -0.33 4.37 -8.75
C ILE A 62 -1.54 3.99 -9.60
N GLY A 63 -1.42 2.97 -10.45
CA GLY A 63 -2.48 2.50 -11.33
C GLY A 63 -3.72 2.02 -10.57
N MET A 64 -3.52 1.31 -9.44
CA MET A 64 -4.61 0.91 -8.55
C MET A 64 -5.36 2.13 -8.00
N THR A 65 -4.62 3.13 -7.51
CA THR A 65 -5.18 4.38 -6.97
C THR A 65 -5.95 5.16 -8.04
N ILE A 66 -5.42 5.23 -9.27
CA ILE A 66 -6.08 5.89 -10.40
C ILE A 66 -7.36 5.13 -10.79
N GLY A 67 -7.29 3.81 -10.89
CA GLY A 67 -8.42 2.95 -11.24
C GLY A 67 -9.57 3.09 -10.25
N ASP A 68 -9.27 3.14 -8.96
CA ASP A 68 -10.26 3.35 -7.91
C ASP A 68 -10.93 4.73 -8.01
N ALA A 69 -10.16 5.82 -8.07
CA ALA A 69 -10.69 7.18 -8.22
C ALA A 69 -11.54 7.36 -9.50
N LEU A 70 -11.16 6.69 -10.60
CA LEU A 70 -11.95 6.68 -11.83
C LEU A 70 -13.20 5.79 -11.71
N GLY A 71 -13.15 4.66 -11.03
CA GLY A 71 -14.28 3.74 -10.89
C GLY A 71 -15.35 4.20 -9.89
N ALA A 72 -14.94 4.90 -8.83
CA ALA A 72 -15.80 5.22 -7.68
C ALA A 72 -17.08 5.99 -8.05
N HIS A 73 -17.00 6.93 -8.99
CA HIS A 73 -18.15 7.75 -9.38
C HIS A 73 -19.23 7.00 -10.17
N VAL A 74 -18.88 5.87 -10.79
CA VAL A 74 -19.80 5.01 -11.55
C VAL A 74 -20.15 3.72 -10.82
N GLN A 75 -19.68 3.57 -9.58
CA GLN A 75 -19.97 2.39 -8.78
C GLN A 75 -21.48 2.24 -8.59
N PHE A 76 -21.96 1.00 -8.75
CA PHE A 76 -23.38 0.63 -8.74
C PHE A 76 -24.24 1.22 -9.88
N ARG A 77 -23.64 1.77 -10.94
CA ARG A 77 -24.35 2.10 -12.18
C ARG A 77 -24.45 0.86 -13.09
N PRO A 78 -25.55 0.70 -13.85
CA PRO A 78 -25.65 -0.37 -14.83
C PRO A 78 -24.70 -0.12 -16.01
N HIS A 79 -24.30 -1.18 -16.71
CA HIS A 79 -23.37 -1.07 -17.84
C HIS A 79 -23.85 -0.09 -18.93
N GLN A 80 -25.16 -0.03 -19.20
CA GLN A 80 -25.77 0.89 -20.17
C GLN A 80 -25.42 2.36 -19.86
N TYR A 81 -25.34 2.73 -18.57
CA TYR A 81 -24.94 4.08 -18.18
C TYR A 81 -23.53 4.42 -18.68
N LEU A 82 -22.59 3.47 -18.62
CA LEU A 82 -21.22 3.67 -19.06
C LEU A 82 -21.08 3.72 -20.59
N VAL A 83 -21.96 3.03 -21.31
CA VAL A 83 -22.04 3.10 -22.78
C VAL A 83 -22.53 4.49 -23.21
N GLU A 84 -23.54 5.02 -22.54
CA GLU A 84 -24.09 6.35 -22.84
C GLU A 84 -23.20 7.49 -22.32
N LYS A 85 -22.52 7.27 -21.19
CA LYS A 85 -21.71 8.28 -20.47
C LYS A 85 -20.36 7.69 -20.08
N PRO A 86 -19.45 7.51 -21.04
CA PRO A 86 -18.14 6.96 -20.76
C PRO A 86 -17.33 7.87 -19.84
N VAL A 87 -16.56 7.25 -18.95
CA VAL A 87 -15.63 7.95 -18.07
C VAL A 87 -14.36 8.28 -18.86
N THR A 88 -14.11 9.57 -19.09
CA THR A 88 -12.94 10.04 -19.84
C THR A 88 -11.98 10.88 -19.01
N ASP A 89 -12.38 11.29 -17.81
CA ASP A 89 -11.58 12.07 -16.85
C ASP A 89 -12.08 11.80 -15.42
N PHE A 90 -11.33 12.24 -14.42
CA PHE A 90 -11.75 12.23 -13.02
C PHE A 90 -12.99 13.11 -12.83
N GLN A 91 -14.01 12.54 -12.19
CA GLN A 91 -15.25 13.23 -11.86
C GLN A 91 -15.47 13.24 -10.34
N ALA A 92 -16.19 14.24 -9.86
CA ALA A 92 -16.67 14.28 -8.48
C ALA A 92 -18.03 13.54 -8.39
N GLY A 93 -18.49 13.25 -7.17
CA GLY A 93 -19.78 12.63 -6.91
C GLY A 93 -19.68 11.13 -6.64
N GLY A 94 -20.48 10.33 -7.34
CA GLY A 94 -20.65 8.91 -7.03
C GLY A 94 -21.47 8.66 -5.77
N THR A 95 -21.49 7.40 -5.36
CA THR A 95 -22.26 6.92 -4.20
C THR A 95 -21.89 7.63 -2.90
N TRP A 96 -20.64 8.07 -2.77
CA TRP A 96 -20.11 8.70 -1.56
C TRP A 96 -19.88 10.21 -1.66
N GLY A 97 -20.27 10.85 -2.78
CA GLY A 97 -20.09 12.30 -2.94
C GLY A 97 -18.62 12.76 -2.92
N LEU A 98 -17.73 11.94 -3.51
CA LEU A 98 -16.29 12.18 -3.49
C LEU A 98 -15.89 13.45 -4.25
N LYS A 99 -14.80 14.09 -3.81
CA LYS A 99 -14.18 15.18 -4.58
C LYS A 99 -13.45 14.61 -5.81
N LYS A 100 -13.25 15.43 -6.83
CA LYS A 100 -12.46 15.05 -8.01
C LYS A 100 -11.05 14.60 -7.58
N ARG A 101 -10.60 13.43 -8.06
CA ARG A 101 -9.32 12.75 -7.72
C ARG A 101 -9.23 12.18 -6.30
N GLN A 102 -10.33 12.13 -5.55
CA GLN A 102 -10.39 11.42 -4.28
C GLN A 102 -10.61 9.93 -4.54
N VAL A 103 -9.87 9.10 -3.81
CA VAL A 103 -10.05 7.64 -3.76
C VAL A 103 -10.99 7.23 -2.62
N LEU A 104 -11.54 6.02 -2.71
CA LEU A 104 -12.36 5.40 -1.67
C LEU A 104 -11.53 4.88 -0.49
#